data_AF-A0A2M7UGE4-F1
#
_entry.id   AF-A0A2M7UGE4-F1
#
_cell.length_a   1.000
_cell.length_b   1.000
_cell.length_c   1.000
_cell.angle_alpha   90.00
_cell.angle_beta   90.00
_cell.angle_gamma   90.00
#
_symmetry.space_group_name_H-M   'P 1'
#
loop_
_entity.id
_entity.type
_entity.pdbx_description
1 polymer ?
#
loop_
_entity_poly.entity_id
_entity_poly.type
_entity_poly.pdbx_seq_one_letter_code
_entity_poly.pdbx_strand_id
1 'polypeptide(L)'
;VDNSIVVLENIFRRQQEGERIRAASENGATEVGMAITASTLTTLAVFVPILFVPGIAGQLFKDMALTIVVSLVTSLAVALTLIPLMASRLLSRKQQEHKRKFATRLDASIGKFLTRMENLYEKILLFSLRRPKTIILTVLAIFVFSMAMGSRLGGEFIPEADNGMIQMELETEIGTSLPRTNEIFALAEKIVAEEVPEAETEYVSFGTASGFGVIFGSNASHKGSMMIRLKDKALRDR
;
A
#
# COMPACT_ATOMS: atom_id res chain seq x y z
N VAL A 1 -1.07 -11.64 -9.46
CA VAL A 1 -2.05 -12.67 -9.02
C VAL A 1 -3.23 -12.72 -9.98
N ASP A 2 -3.94 -11.61 -10.20
CA ASP A 2 -5.12 -11.54 -11.06
C ASP A 2 -4.91 -12.12 -12.47
N ASN A 3 -3.90 -11.65 -13.20
CA ASN A 3 -3.54 -12.17 -14.53
C ASN A 3 -3.40 -13.72 -14.57
N SER A 4 -2.79 -14.30 -13.53
CA SER A 4 -2.58 -15.75 -13.45
C SER A 4 -3.88 -16.51 -13.16
N ILE A 5 -4.77 -15.94 -12.34
CA ILE A 5 -6.08 -16.52 -12.02
C ILE A 5 -6.95 -16.53 -13.28
N VAL A 6 -7.04 -15.39 -13.98
CA VAL A 6 -7.85 -15.26 -15.21
C VAL A 6 -7.43 -16.28 -16.27
N VAL A 7 -6.11 -16.42 -16.51
CA VAL A 7 -5.59 -17.42 -17.46
C VAL A 7 -5.92 -18.84 -16.99
N LEU A 8 -5.66 -19.16 -15.72
CA LEU A 8 -5.90 -20.51 -15.18
C LEU A 8 -7.38 -20.90 -15.24
N GLU A 9 -8.28 -19.98 -14.88
CA GLU A 9 -9.72 -20.19 -14.93
C GLU A 9 -10.20 -20.40 -16.37
N ASN A 10 -9.66 -19.64 -17.34
CA ASN A 10 -10.01 -19.84 -18.75
C ASN A 10 -9.51 -21.20 -19.28
N ILE A 11 -8.31 -21.62 -18.90
CA ILE A 11 -7.77 -22.95 -19.22
C ILE A 11 -8.67 -24.03 -18.61
N PHE A 12 -9.09 -23.87 -17.37
CA PHE A 12 -9.97 -24.82 -16.69
C PHE A 12 -11.36 -24.87 -17.32
N ARG A 13 -11.94 -23.72 -17.70
CA ARG A 13 -13.22 -23.64 -18.42
C ARG A 13 -13.17 -24.42 -19.73
N ARG A 14 -12.14 -24.19 -20.57
CA ARG A 14 -11.93 -24.94 -21.83
C ARG A 14 -11.69 -26.43 -21.61
N GLN A 15 -11.02 -26.80 -20.52
CA GLN A 15 -10.87 -28.20 -20.14
C GLN A 15 -12.23 -28.84 -19.80
N GLN A 16 -13.11 -28.12 -19.08
CA GLN A 16 -14.47 -28.59 -18.77
C GLN A 16 -15.37 -28.70 -20.01
N GLU A 17 -15.16 -27.85 -21.00
CA GLU A 17 -15.81 -27.91 -22.32
C GLU A 17 -15.33 -29.10 -23.17
N GLY A 18 -14.33 -29.86 -22.70
CA GLY A 18 -13.90 -31.15 -23.28
C GLY A 18 -12.55 -31.11 -23.99
N GLU A 19 -11.84 -29.98 -23.97
CA GLU A 19 -10.52 -29.90 -24.60
C GLU A 19 -9.44 -30.69 -23.84
N ARG A 20 -8.52 -31.30 -24.60
CA ARG A 20 -7.32 -31.89 -23.99
C ARG A 20 -6.52 -30.80 -23.30
N ILE A 21 -6.03 -31.07 -22.08
CA ILE A 21 -5.36 -30.07 -21.23
C ILE A 21 -4.22 -29.28 -21.93
N ARG A 22 -3.49 -29.90 -22.86
CA ARG A 22 -2.48 -29.19 -23.66
C ARG A 22 -3.09 -28.12 -24.57
N ALA A 23 -4.13 -28.49 -25.32
CA ALA A 23 -4.86 -27.56 -26.19
C ALA A 23 -5.62 -26.51 -25.36
N ALA A 24 -6.24 -26.91 -24.26
CA ALA A 24 -6.91 -26.00 -23.33
C ALA A 24 -5.94 -24.95 -22.76
N SER A 25 -4.70 -25.36 -22.46
CA SER A 25 -3.66 -24.46 -21.93
C SER A 25 -3.23 -23.42 -22.97
N GLU A 26 -2.99 -23.84 -24.20
CA GLU A 26 -2.59 -22.96 -25.31
C GLU A 26 -3.71 -22.01 -25.70
N ASN A 27 -4.87 -22.56 -26.09
CA ASN A 27 -5.99 -21.76 -26.55
C ASN A 27 -6.57 -20.89 -25.42
N GLY A 28 -6.60 -21.42 -24.19
CA GLY A 28 -7.11 -20.67 -23.04
C GLY A 28 -6.26 -19.45 -22.71
N ALA A 29 -4.94 -19.54 -22.84
CA ALA A 29 -4.05 -18.39 -22.67
C ALA A 29 -4.18 -17.38 -23.83
N THR A 30 -4.26 -17.86 -25.08
CA THR A 30 -4.38 -17.00 -26.26
C THR A 30 -5.71 -16.24 -26.29
N GLU A 31 -6.81 -16.87 -25.87
CA GLU A 31 -8.15 -16.26 -25.86
C GLU A 31 -8.21 -15.02 -24.96
N VAL A 32 -7.65 -15.08 -23.74
CA VAL A 32 -7.68 -13.97 -22.79
C VAL A 32 -6.46 -13.05 -22.90
N GLY A 33 -5.43 -13.45 -23.65
CA GLY A 33 -4.12 -12.78 -23.62
C GLY A 33 -4.16 -11.30 -24.01
N MET A 34 -4.96 -10.95 -25.01
CA MET A 34 -5.17 -9.56 -25.40
C MET A 34 -5.88 -8.75 -24.32
N ALA A 35 -6.91 -9.32 -23.67
CA ALA A 35 -7.68 -8.65 -22.65
C ALA A 35 -6.84 -8.35 -21.40
N ILE A 36 -6.07 -9.32 -20.90
CA ILE A 36 -5.22 -9.12 -19.72
C ILE A 36 -4.03 -8.21 -20.01
N THR A 37 -3.51 -8.23 -21.24
CA THR A 37 -2.44 -7.30 -21.66
C THR A 37 -2.97 -5.86 -21.69
N ALA A 38 -4.15 -5.64 -22.29
CA ALA A 38 -4.80 -4.34 -22.31
C ALA A 38 -5.09 -3.82 -20.88
N SER A 39 -5.63 -4.67 -20.00
CA SER A 39 -5.90 -4.33 -18.60
C SER A 39 -4.61 -4.03 -17.79
N THR A 40 -3.52 -4.73 -18.10
CA THR A 40 -2.22 -4.44 -17.46
C THR A 40 -1.69 -3.09 -17.95
N LEU A 41 -1.78 -2.82 -19.26
CA LEU A 41 -1.33 -1.54 -19.84
C LEU A 41 -2.14 -0.34 -19.34
N THR A 42 -3.45 -0.46 -19.15
CA THR A 42 -4.26 0.62 -18.56
C THR A 42 -3.83 0.92 -17.12
N THR A 43 -3.49 -0.12 -16.35
CA THR A 43 -2.94 0.04 -15.00
C THR A 43 -1.57 0.73 -15.05
N LEU A 44 -0.69 0.31 -15.96
CA LEU A 44 0.60 0.96 -16.18
C LEU A 44 0.45 2.43 -16.58
N ALA A 45 -0.56 2.79 -17.37
CA ALA A 45 -0.82 4.18 -17.76
C ALA A 45 -1.13 5.10 -16.57
N VAL A 46 -1.58 4.55 -15.44
CA VAL A 46 -1.79 5.31 -14.20
C VAL A 46 -0.50 5.48 -13.40
N PHE A 47 0.37 4.47 -13.36
CA PHE A 47 1.58 4.48 -12.53
C PHE A 47 2.81 5.08 -13.22
N VAL A 48 2.97 4.90 -14.54
CA VAL A 48 4.11 5.42 -15.29
C VAL A 48 4.26 6.94 -15.19
N PRO A 49 3.18 7.76 -15.23
CA PRO A 49 3.28 9.21 -15.05
C PRO A 49 3.92 9.64 -13.73
N ILE A 50 3.77 8.84 -12.66
CA ILE A 50 4.30 9.14 -11.33
C ILE A 50 5.84 9.23 -11.36
N LEU A 51 6.50 8.47 -12.25
CA LEU A 51 7.96 8.47 -12.40
C LEU A 51 8.52 9.83 -12.86
N PHE A 52 7.67 10.69 -13.42
CA PHE A 52 8.03 12.01 -13.94
C PHE A 52 7.62 13.15 -13.00
N VAL A 53 7.05 12.85 -11.83
CA VAL A 53 6.67 13.87 -10.86
C VAL A 53 7.94 14.47 -10.25
N PRO A 54 8.13 15.81 -10.30
CA PRO A 54 9.31 16.46 -9.73
C PRO A 54 9.20 16.58 -8.20
N GLY A 55 10.35 16.77 -7.55
CA GLY A 55 10.45 17.04 -6.12
C GLY A 55 10.53 15.80 -5.22
N ILE A 56 10.57 16.04 -3.92
CA ILE A 56 10.77 15.00 -2.88
C ILE A 56 9.64 13.97 -2.91
N ALA A 57 8.40 14.44 -3.11
CA ALA A 57 7.23 13.57 -3.26
C ALA A 57 7.41 12.56 -4.41
N GLY A 58 7.81 13.04 -5.58
CA GLY A 58 8.06 12.19 -6.74
C GLY A 58 9.15 11.16 -6.48
N GLN A 59 10.23 11.53 -5.79
CA GLN A 59 11.31 10.61 -5.45
C GLN A 59 10.84 9.45 -4.54
N LEU A 60 10.04 9.75 -3.51
CA LEU A 60 9.49 8.72 -2.61
C LEU A 60 8.54 7.77 -3.35
N PHE A 61 7.66 8.31 -4.20
CA PHE A 61 6.71 7.48 -4.95
C PHE A 61 7.33 6.76 -6.15
N LYS A 62 8.48 7.22 -6.65
CA LYS A 62 9.15 6.63 -7.81
C LYS A 62 9.54 5.18 -7.57
N ASP A 63 10.10 4.88 -6.40
CA ASP A 63 10.54 3.51 -6.06
C ASP A 63 9.35 2.56 -5.94
N MET A 64 8.24 3.03 -5.33
CA MET A 64 6.98 2.29 -5.27
C MET A 64 6.39 2.05 -6.66
N ALA A 65 6.32 3.11 -7.49
CA ALA A 65 5.75 3.04 -8.83
C ALA A 65 6.57 2.09 -9.72
N LEU A 66 7.90 2.17 -9.68
CA LEU A 66 8.78 1.28 -10.43
C LEU A 66 8.58 -0.18 -10.00
N THR A 67 8.46 -0.43 -8.70
CA THR A 67 8.22 -1.77 -8.15
C THR A 67 6.89 -2.34 -8.66
N ILE A 68 5.82 -1.53 -8.67
CA ILE A 68 4.51 -1.94 -9.20
C ILE A 68 4.58 -2.21 -10.70
N VAL A 69 5.20 -1.33 -11.48
CA VAL A 69 5.33 -1.46 -12.94
C VAL A 69 6.07 -2.75 -13.30
N VAL A 70 7.24 -2.99 -12.71
CA VAL A 70 8.03 -4.21 -12.96
C VAL A 70 7.22 -5.44 -12.54
N SER A 71 6.58 -5.42 -11.37
CA SER A 71 5.78 -6.53 -10.87
C SER A 71 4.60 -6.86 -11.80
N LEU A 72 3.92 -5.86 -12.36
CA LEU A 72 2.81 -6.05 -13.29
C LEU A 72 3.28 -6.63 -14.63
N VAL A 73 4.37 -6.11 -15.20
CA VAL A 73 4.96 -6.63 -16.44
C VAL A 73 5.44 -8.06 -16.25
N THR A 74 6.16 -8.35 -15.16
CA THR A 74 6.59 -9.71 -14.83
C THR A 74 5.39 -10.62 -14.58
N SER A 75 4.33 -10.17 -13.89
CA SER A 75 3.12 -10.97 -13.68
C SER A 75 2.40 -11.28 -14.99
N LEU A 76 2.37 -10.36 -15.96
CA LEU A 76 1.80 -10.60 -17.28
C LEU A 76 2.63 -11.63 -18.06
N ALA A 77 3.97 -11.49 -18.06
CA ALA A 77 4.87 -12.44 -18.69
C ALA A 77 4.69 -13.85 -18.10
N VAL A 78 4.66 -13.97 -16.76
CA VAL A 78 4.43 -15.24 -16.05
C VAL A 78 3.06 -15.83 -16.40
N ALA A 79 2.00 -15.00 -16.41
CA ALA A 79 0.65 -15.46 -16.71
C ALA A 79 0.48 -16.00 -18.14
N LEU A 80 1.18 -15.44 -19.12
CA LEU A 80 1.08 -15.89 -20.52
C LEU A 80 2.06 -17.00 -20.91
N THR A 81 3.12 -17.21 -20.12
CA THR A 81 4.17 -18.19 -20.46
C THR A 81 4.22 -19.35 -19.47
N LEU A 82 4.51 -19.05 -18.21
CA LEU A 82 4.75 -20.06 -17.19
C LEU A 82 3.46 -20.75 -16.74
N ILE A 83 2.37 -19.98 -16.55
CA ILE A 83 1.09 -20.55 -16.10
C ILE A 83 0.52 -21.57 -17.10
N PRO A 84 0.43 -21.30 -18.42
CA PRO A 84 -0.05 -22.28 -19.39
C PRO A 84 0.86 -23.50 -19.48
N LEU A 85 2.19 -23.29 -19.41
CA LEU A 85 3.17 -24.37 -19.39
C LEU A 85 2.95 -25.30 -18.19
N MET A 86 2.83 -24.71 -16.99
CA MET A 86 2.59 -25.47 -15.77
C MET A 86 1.22 -26.14 -15.78
N ALA A 87 0.18 -25.45 -16.25
CA ALA A 87 -1.17 -26.00 -16.37
C ALA A 87 -1.20 -27.25 -17.26
N SER A 88 -0.53 -27.20 -18.41
CA SER A 88 -0.46 -28.32 -19.35
C SER A 88 0.15 -29.61 -18.78
N ARG A 89 1.01 -29.47 -17.76
CA ARG A 89 1.74 -30.58 -17.12
C ARG A 89 1.13 -31.01 -15.79
N LEU A 90 0.65 -30.06 -14.98
CA LEU A 90 0.20 -30.29 -13.61
C LEU A 90 -1.30 -30.56 -13.49
N LEU A 91 -2.14 -29.97 -14.36
CA LEU A 91 -3.59 -30.25 -14.36
C LEU A 91 -3.94 -31.56 -15.08
N SER A 92 -2.98 -32.18 -15.77
CA SER A 92 -3.19 -33.48 -16.40
C SER A 92 -3.13 -34.58 -15.34
N ARG A 93 -4.26 -35.25 -15.08
CA ARG A 93 -4.40 -36.69 -14.70
C ARG A 93 -5.22 -37.06 -13.45
N LYS A 94 -5.88 -36.19 -12.67
CA LYS A 94 -6.45 -36.70 -11.39
C LYS A 94 -7.72 -36.06 -10.81
N GLN A 95 -8.76 -35.78 -11.61
CA GLN A 95 -9.94 -35.11 -11.04
C GLN A 95 -11.31 -35.74 -11.32
N GLN A 96 -11.39 -36.90 -11.98
CA GLN A 96 -12.69 -37.57 -12.16
C GLN A 96 -13.07 -38.58 -11.07
N GLU A 97 -12.15 -39.12 -10.26
CA GLU A 97 -12.51 -40.20 -9.30
C GLU A 97 -12.39 -39.87 -7.80
N HIS A 98 -11.49 -38.99 -7.36
CA HIS A 98 -11.11 -38.95 -5.92
C HIS A 98 -11.87 -37.97 -5.00
N LYS A 99 -12.65 -37.00 -5.51
CA LYS A 99 -13.35 -36.02 -4.64
C LYS A 99 -14.70 -36.50 -4.05
N ARG A 100 -15.17 -37.70 -4.39
CA ARG A 100 -16.58 -38.10 -4.17
C ARG A 100 -17.03 -38.41 -2.73
N LYS A 101 -16.17 -38.46 -1.70
CA LYS A 101 -16.61 -38.96 -0.36
C LYS A 101 -16.41 -38.04 0.85
N PHE A 102 -15.37 -37.21 0.91
CA PHE A 102 -15.13 -36.32 2.07
C PHE A 102 -15.56 -34.86 1.82
N ALA A 103 -15.58 -34.43 0.56
CA ALA A 103 -15.91 -33.06 0.18
C ALA A 103 -17.43 -32.79 0.06
N THR A 104 -18.28 -33.82 0.06
CA THR A 104 -19.70 -33.72 -0.34
C THR A 104 -20.60 -32.88 0.57
N ARG A 105 -20.28 -32.68 1.86
CA ARG A 105 -21.08 -31.80 2.75
C ARG A 105 -20.65 -30.33 2.70
N LEU A 106 -19.34 -30.08 2.65
CA LEU A 106 -18.80 -28.73 2.49
C LEU A 106 -19.04 -28.21 1.07
N ASP A 107 -18.78 -29.01 0.04
CA ASP A 107 -19.08 -28.65 -1.35
C ASP A 107 -20.59 -28.40 -1.56
N ALA A 108 -21.48 -29.16 -0.90
CA ALA A 108 -22.92 -28.92 -1.03
C ALA A 108 -23.37 -27.63 -0.32
N SER A 109 -22.76 -27.26 0.80
CA SER A 109 -23.10 -26.03 1.53
C SER A 109 -22.52 -24.80 0.82
N ILE A 110 -21.28 -24.88 0.34
CA ILE A 110 -20.65 -23.85 -0.48
C ILE A 110 -21.39 -23.71 -1.82
N GLY A 111 -21.76 -24.82 -2.47
CA GLY A 111 -22.55 -24.81 -3.69
C GLY A 111 -23.90 -24.10 -3.50
N LYS A 112 -24.64 -24.42 -2.43
CA LYS A 112 -25.91 -23.72 -2.12
C LYS A 112 -25.71 -22.23 -1.83
N PHE A 113 -24.60 -21.85 -1.19
CA PHE A 113 -24.26 -20.46 -0.96
C PHE A 113 -23.95 -19.74 -2.28
N LEU A 114 -23.13 -20.34 -3.15
CA LEU A 114 -22.80 -19.81 -4.48
C LEU A 114 -24.07 -19.64 -5.33
N THR A 115 -24.96 -20.64 -5.37
CA THR A 115 -26.22 -20.52 -6.11
C THR A 115 -27.14 -19.43 -5.54
N ARG A 116 -27.13 -19.18 -4.21
CA ARG A 116 -27.86 -18.04 -3.63
C ARG A 116 -27.25 -16.70 -4.07
N MET A 117 -25.93 -16.61 -4.11
CA MET A 117 -25.22 -15.42 -4.58
C MET A 117 -25.51 -15.16 -6.06
N GLU A 118 -25.51 -16.19 -6.90
CA GLU A 118 -25.88 -16.11 -8.33
C GLU A 118 -27.32 -15.61 -8.50
N ASN A 119 -28.28 -16.18 -7.77
CA ASN A 119 -29.69 -15.73 -7.83
C ASN A 119 -29.87 -14.28 -7.35
N LEU A 120 -29.11 -13.85 -6.34
CA LEU A 120 -29.13 -12.47 -5.86
C LEU A 120 -28.54 -11.53 -6.92
N TYR A 121 -27.40 -11.91 -7.50
CA TYR A 121 -26.76 -11.18 -8.59
C TYR A 121 -27.70 -11.03 -9.79
N GLU A 122 -28.35 -12.11 -10.21
CA GLU A 122 -29.33 -12.09 -11.31
C GLU A 122 -30.48 -11.12 -11.03
N LYS A 123 -31.04 -11.12 -9.80
CA LYS A 123 -32.10 -10.18 -9.41
C LYS A 123 -31.63 -8.71 -9.46
N ILE A 124 -30.43 -8.43 -8.96
CA ILE A 124 -29.85 -7.07 -8.97
C ILE A 124 -29.54 -6.63 -10.41
N LEU A 125 -29.05 -7.54 -11.24
CA LEU A 125 -28.75 -7.29 -12.65
C LEU A 125 -30.03 -6.98 -13.44
N LEU A 126 -31.08 -7.79 -13.26
CA LEU A 126 -32.39 -7.53 -13.86
C LEU A 126 -33.01 -6.22 -13.37
N PHE A 127 -32.86 -5.88 -12.08
CA PHE A 127 -33.29 -4.60 -11.54
C PHE A 127 -32.54 -3.42 -12.20
N SER A 128 -31.22 -3.55 -12.33
CA SER A 128 -30.35 -2.53 -12.93
C SER A 128 -30.68 -2.29 -14.40
N LEU A 129 -30.92 -3.36 -15.17
CA LEU A 129 -31.33 -3.31 -16.57
C LEU A 129 -32.73 -2.72 -16.76
N ARG A 130 -33.67 -3.00 -15.85
CA ARG A 130 -35.04 -2.48 -15.92
C ARG A 130 -35.15 -1.01 -15.55
N ARG A 131 -34.21 -0.47 -14.76
CA ARG A 131 -34.23 0.93 -14.31
C ARG A 131 -32.87 1.62 -14.49
N PRO A 132 -32.42 1.84 -15.73
CA PRO A 132 -31.12 2.46 -16.00
C PRO A 132 -31.03 3.89 -15.43
N LYS A 133 -32.14 4.66 -15.48
CA LYS A 133 -32.18 6.03 -14.94
C LYS A 133 -31.92 6.09 -13.44
N THR A 134 -32.43 5.14 -12.66
CA THR A 134 -32.16 5.11 -11.20
C THR A 134 -30.71 4.74 -10.94
N ILE A 135 -30.13 3.81 -11.70
CA ILE A 135 -28.71 3.46 -11.56
C ILE A 135 -27.82 4.66 -11.87
N ILE A 136 -28.05 5.36 -12.98
CA ILE A 136 -27.30 6.56 -13.34
C ILE A 136 -27.40 7.63 -12.24
N LEU A 137 -28.60 7.87 -11.72
CA LEU A 137 -28.82 8.87 -10.66
C LEU A 137 -28.12 8.47 -9.35
N THR A 138 -28.14 7.19 -8.98
CA THR A 138 -27.41 6.69 -7.82
C THR A 138 -25.90 6.82 -8.00
N VAL A 139 -25.36 6.47 -9.17
CA VAL A 139 -23.92 6.62 -9.47
C VAL A 139 -23.53 8.10 -9.40
N LEU A 140 -24.33 9.00 -9.97
CA LEU A 140 -24.09 10.44 -9.92
C LEU A 140 -24.13 10.97 -8.47
N ALA A 141 -25.10 10.51 -7.68
CA ALA A 141 -25.22 10.89 -6.27
C ALA A 141 -23.99 10.44 -5.46
N ILE A 142 -23.52 9.21 -5.66
CA ILE A 142 -22.31 8.69 -5.01
C ILE A 142 -21.07 9.48 -5.46
N PHE A 143 -20.97 9.84 -6.75
CA PHE A 143 -19.86 10.64 -7.26
C PHE A 143 -19.82 12.03 -6.61
N VAL A 144 -20.95 12.75 -6.58
CA VAL A 144 -21.06 14.06 -5.95
C VAL A 144 -20.77 13.98 -4.45
N PHE A 145 -21.27 12.93 -3.78
CA PHE A 145 -21.00 12.70 -2.36
C PHE A 145 -19.52 12.44 -2.10
N SER A 146 -18.86 11.61 -2.91
CA SER A 146 -17.42 11.35 -2.83
C SER A 146 -16.60 12.62 -3.02
N MET A 147 -16.97 13.48 -3.98
CA MET A 147 -16.29 14.75 -4.23
C MET A 147 -16.46 15.73 -3.05
N ALA A 148 -17.67 15.81 -2.50
CA ALA A 148 -17.95 16.62 -1.32
C ALA A 148 -17.13 16.17 -0.09
N MET A 149 -16.98 14.85 0.11
CA MET A 149 -16.15 14.30 1.19
C MET A 149 -14.66 14.55 0.95
N GLY A 150 -14.18 14.38 -0.28
CA GLY A 150 -12.77 14.63 -0.65
C GLY A 150 -12.30 16.03 -0.28
N SER A 151 -13.14 17.05 -0.48
CA SER A 151 -12.80 18.44 -0.11
C SER A 151 -12.65 18.70 1.39
N ARG A 152 -13.10 17.77 2.25
CA ARG A 152 -13.05 17.90 3.71
C ARG A 152 -11.88 17.15 4.34
N LEU A 153 -11.17 16.33 3.57
CA LEU A 153 -9.97 15.62 4.04
C LEU A 153 -8.76 16.56 3.93
N GLY A 154 -8.11 16.83 5.07
CA GLY A 154 -6.82 17.52 5.08
C GLY A 154 -5.75 16.68 4.38
N GLY A 155 -4.75 17.34 3.81
CA GLY A 155 -3.59 16.67 3.23
C GLY A 155 -2.42 16.68 4.20
N GLU A 156 -1.93 15.51 4.60
CA GLU A 156 -0.64 15.34 5.27
C GLU A 156 0.31 14.61 4.31
N PHE A 157 1.50 15.15 4.11
CA PHE A 157 2.46 14.60 3.14
C PHE A 157 3.15 13.34 3.67
N ILE A 158 3.59 13.37 4.93
CA ILE A 158 4.16 12.23 5.65
C ILE A 158 3.57 12.31 7.07
N PRO A 159 2.95 11.23 7.59
CA PRO A 159 2.45 11.25 8.96
C PRO A 159 3.64 11.33 9.93
N GLU A 160 3.45 12.01 11.05
CA GLU A 160 4.46 12.03 12.10
C GLU A 160 4.69 10.60 12.62
N ALA A 161 5.85 10.05 12.29
CA ALA A 161 6.27 8.74 12.76
C ALA A 161 7.02 8.89 14.08
N ASP A 162 6.55 8.17 15.09
CA ASP A 162 7.28 8.04 16.36
C ASP A 162 8.54 7.21 16.15
N ASN A 163 9.67 7.91 15.98
CA ASN A 163 11.00 7.31 15.87
C ASN A 163 11.67 7.14 17.24
N GLY A 164 10.95 7.37 18.35
CA GLY A 164 11.50 7.36 19.70
C GLY A 164 12.58 8.39 19.94
N MET A 165 12.56 9.49 19.19
CA MET A 165 13.47 10.61 19.36
C MET A 165 12.66 11.90 19.34
N ILE A 166 12.91 12.75 20.32
CA ILE A 166 12.37 14.11 20.39
C ILE A 166 13.56 15.07 20.31
N GLN A 167 13.51 15.97 19.34
CA GLN A 167 14.48 17.06 19.23
C GLN A 167 13.90 18.32 19.85
N MET A 168 14.57 18.84 20.88
CA MET A 168 14.22 20.09 21.54
C MET A 168 15.25 21.15 21.17
N GLU A 169 14.81 22.26 20.58
CA GLU A 169 15.66 23.41 20.28
C GLU A 169 15.43 24.49 21.34
N LEU A 170 16.53 24.93 21.98
CA LEU A 170 16.52 25.89 23.08
C LEU A 170 17.30 27.13 22.64
N GLU A 171 16.62 28.28 22.66
CA GLU A 171 17.20 29.57 22.36
C GLU A 171 17.22 30.47 23.60
N THR A 172 18.38 31.03 23.90
CA THR A 172 18.59 31.99 25.00
C THR A 172 18.73 33.40 24.45
N GLU A 173 18.75 34.41 25.32
CA GLU A 173 18.91 35.80 24.89
C GLU A 173 20.22 36.01 24.10
N ILE A 174 20.15 36.79 23.02
CA ILE A 174 21.29 37.06 22.13
C ILE A 174 22.40 37.75 22.94
N GLY A 175 23.61 37.18 22.90
CA GLY A 175 24.76 37.70 23.66
C GLY A 175 24.99 37.00 25.01
N THR A 176 24.15 36.02 25.38
CA THR A 176 24.40 35.14 26.54
C THR A 176 25.72 34.40 26.36
N SER A 177 26.51 34.38 27.44
CA SER A 177 27.80 33.68 27.46
C SER A 177 27.59 32.17 27.46
N LEU A 178 28.49 31.43 26.81
CA LEU A 178 28.43 29.96 26.72
C LEU A 178 28.27 29.27 28.10
N PRO A 179 28.95 29.70 29.18
CA PRO A 179 28.75 29.11 30.51
C PRO A 179 27.33 29.31 31.04
N ARG A 180 26.71 30.47 30.78
CA ARG A 180 25.35 30.77 31.23
C ARG A 180 24.31 29.98 30.43
N THR A 181 24.55 29.80 29.13
CA THR A 181 23.75 28.89 28.29
C THR A 181 23.82 27.46 28.82
N ASN A 182 25.01 26.99 29.21
CA ASN A 182 25.20 25.65 29.79
C ASN A 182 24.38 25.45 31.08
N GLU A 183 24.34 26.44 31.97
CA GLU A 183 23.50 26.38 33.18
C GLU A 183 22.01 26.23 32.85
N ILE A 184 21.52 26.96 31.84
CA ILE A 184 20.11 26.91 31.41
C ILE A 184 19.78 25.55 30.79
N PHE A 185 20.68 25.00 29.98
CA PHE A 185 20.51 23.67 29.39
C PHE A 185 20.55 22.55 30.43
N ALA A 186 21.40 22.67 31.46
CA ALA A 186 21.44 21.72 32.57
C ALA A 186 20.15 21.76 33.40
N LEU A 187 19.53 22.93 33.56
CA LEU A 187 18.21 23.05 34.18
C LEU A 187 17.12 22.38 33.32
N ALA A 188 17.15 22.59 32.00
CA ALA A 188 16.22 21.95 31.08
C ALA A 188 16.37 20.41 31.09
N GLU A 189 17.60 19.90 31.09
CA GLU A 189 17.88 18.46 31.19
C GLU A 189 17.31 17.87 32.49
N LYS A 190 17.48 18.58 33.60
CA LYS A 190 16.94 18.13 34.90
C LYS A 190 15.41 18.07 34.90
N ILE A 191 14.75 19.07 34.31
CA ILE A 191 13.28 19.09 34.18
C ILE A 191 12.80 17.92 33.31
N VAL A 192 13.46 17.65 32.19
CA VAL A 192 13.13 16.52 31.31
C VAL A 192 13.29 15.18 32.04
N ALA A 193 14.36 15.02 32.83
CA ALA A 193 14.61 13.81 33.60
C ALA A 193 13.61 13.59 34.75
N GLU A 194 13.08 14.66 35.36
CA GLU A 194 12.07 14.58 36.43
C GLU A 194 10.65 14.31 35.88
N GLU A 195 10.27 14.94 34.76
CA GLU A 195 8.91 14.88 34.22
C GLU A 195 8.68 13.73 33.22
N VAL A 196 9.74 13.20 32.59
CA VAL A 196 9.65 12.14 31.57
C VAL A 196 10.60 10.97 31.91
N PRO A 197 10.22 10.05 32.83
CA PRO A 197 11.07 8.91 33.22
C PRO A 197 11.28 7.85 32.12
N GLU A 198 10.57 8.00 31.01
CA GLU A 198 10.69 7.18 29.80
C GLU A 198 11.73 7.73 28.80
N ALA A 199 12.28 8.92 29.07
CA ALA A 199 13.30 9.58 28.27
C ALA A 199 14.71 9.30 28.78
N GLU A 200 15.59 8.87 27.88
CA GLU A 200 17.04 8.82 28.03
C GLU A 200 17.65 9.95 27.18
N THR A 201 18.21 10.97 27.82
CA THR A 201 18.91 12.06 27.10
C THR A 201 20.20 11.51 26.49
N GLU A 202 20.31 11.54 25.16
CA GLU A 202 21.46 10.94 24.46
C GLU A 202 22.60 11.95 24.27
N TYR A 203 22.28 13.22 23.96
CA TYR A 203 23.28 14.26 23.79
C TYR A 203 22.68 15.68 23.84
N VAL A 204 23.45 16.62 24.41
CA VAL A 204 23.15 18.05 24.44
C VAL A 204 24.23 18.82 23.67
N SER A 205 23.83 19.55 22.63
CA SER A 205 24.70 20.41 21.83
C SER A 205 24.40 21.87 22.07
N PHE A 206 25.42 22.69 22.34
CA PHE A 206 25.27 24.14 22.46
C PHE A 206 26.45 24.86 21.81
N GLY A 207 26.21 26.06 21.28
CA GLY A 207 27.24 26.87 20.60
C GLY A 207 27.41 26.59 19.10
N THR A 208 26.72 25.58 18.57
CA THR A 208 26.59 25.30 17.14
C THR A 208 25.12 25.40 16.77
N ALA A 209 24.77 26.19 15.74
CA ALA A 209 23.38 26.30 15.28
C ALA A 209 22.85 24.92 14.83
N SER A 210 21.54 24.69 14.86
CA SER A 210 20.94 23.48 14.25
C SER A 210 20.71 23.69 12.75
N GLY A 211 20.85 22.63 11.94
CA GLY A 211 20.41 22.65 10.53
C GLY A 211 21.32 23.40 9.55
N PHE A 212 20.73 24.03 8.53
CA PHE A 212 21.44 24.64 7.39
C PHE A 212 22.41 25.78 7.77
N GLY A 213 22.31 26.35 8.97
CA GLY A 213 23.17 27.44 9.47
C GLY A 213 24.60 27.00 9.84
N VAL A 214 24.81 25.73 10.18
CA VAL A 214 26.16 25.19 10.50
C VAL A 214 27.08 25.21 9.29
N ILE A 215 26.50 24.98 8.11
CA ILE A 215 27.22 24.93 6.83
C ILE A 215 27.87 26.28 6.49
N PHE A 216 27.31 27.39 7.01
CA PHE A 216 27.82 28.75 6.82
C PHE A 216 28.62 29.29 8.02
N GLY A 217 28.98 28.44 8.99
CA GLY A 217 29.87 28.81 10.09
C GLY A 217 29.28 29.79 11.12
N SER A 218 27.95 29.88 11.22
CA SER A 218 27.31 30.72 12.24
C SER A 218 27.35 30.02 13.60
N ASN A 219 28.40 30.27 14.38
CA ASN A 219 28.45 29.91 15.79
C ASN A 219 27.64 30.93 16.60
N ALA A 220 26.57 30.45 17.23
CA ALA A 220 25.69 31.25 18.08
C ALA A 220 25.77 30.71 19.51
N SER A 221 26.40 31.44 20.43
CA SER A 221 26.47 31.06 21.86
C SER A 221 25.10 31.00 22.53
N HIS A 222 24.08 31.56 21.88
CA HIS A 222 22.71 31.67 22.38
C HIS A 222 21.78 30.56 21.87
N LYS A 223 22.24 29.64 21.02
CA LYS A 223 21.43 28.51 20.51
C LYS A 223 22.05 27.16 20.84
N GLY A 224 21.19 26.17 21.04
CA GLY A 224 21.58 24.78 21.18
C GLY A 224 20.39 23.82 20.98
N SER A 225 20.71 22.56 20.76
CA SER A 225 19.72 21.49 20.58
C SER A 225 19.99 20.35 21.56
N MET A 226 18.91 19.78 22.08
CA MET A 226 18.92 18.61 22.95
C MET A 226 18.18 17.49 22.23
N MET A 227 18.83 16.34 22.09
CA MET A 227 18.22 15.14 21.52
C MET A 227 17.85 14.18 22.67
N ILE A 228 16.57 13.91 22.79
CA ILE A 228 16.01 13.04 23.82
C ILE A 228 15.57 11.75 23.14
N ARG A 229 16.12 10.62 23.57
CA ARG A 229 15.73 9.30 23.09
C ARG A 229 14.73 8.68 24.06
N LEU A 230 13.62 8.19 23.56
CA LEU A 230 12.59 7.53 24.35
C LEU A 230 12.82 6.01 24.36
N LYS A 231 12.42 5.33 25.44
CA LYS A 231 12.42 3.85 25.55
C LYS A 231 11.60 3.19 24.44
N ASP A 232 11.70 1.89 24.22
CA ASP A 232 10.92 1.21 23.16
C ASP A 232 9.40 1.46 23.32
N LYS A 233 8.68 1.61 22.21
CA LYS A 233 7.25 1.91 22.15
C LYS A 233 6.38 0.91 22.92
N ALA A 234 6.85 -0.34 23.06
CA ALA A 234 6.16 -1.37 23.85
C ALA A 234 6.27 -1.18 25.37
N LEU A 235 7.18 -0.33 25.84
CA LEU A 235 7.47 -0.05 27.25
C LEU A 235 7.03 1.37 27.68
N ARG A 236 6.31 2.09 26.81
CA ARG A 236 5.75 3.40 27.10
C ARG A 236 4.28 3.26 27.47
N ASP A 237 3.85 3.91 28.54
CA ASP A 237 2.43 3.96 28.93
C ASP A 237 1.64 5.00 28.10
N ARG A 238 2.35 5.87 27.34
CA ARG A 238 1.80 6.82 26.36
C ARG A 238 2.69 7.02 25.13
#